data_AF-A0A0S8YMC4-F1
#
_entry.id   AF-A0A0S8YMC4-F1
#
_cell.length_a   1.000
_cell.length_b   1.000
_cell.length_c   1.000
_cell.angle_alpha   90.00
_cell.angle_beta   90.00
_cell.angle_gamma   90.00
#
_symmetry.space_group_name_H-M   'P 1'
#
loop_
_entity.id
_entity.type
_entity.pdbx_description
1 polymer ?
#
loop_
_entity_poly.entity_id
_entity_poly.type
_entity_poly.pdbx_seq_one_letter_code
_entity_poly.pdbx_strand_id
1 'polypeptide(L)'
;MHQVFISDDAEVEIDELLALLNAHCIVVLNAVMRTQARDIRKLASAAIKDDRGEGPHVHLFEFEVPMDTERWSMPTFTHSTRNQLDIEQTHRIVDRATRVWVDQGMANHFLYTNSADVQDEDDD
;
A
#
# COMPACT_ATOMS: atom_id res chain seq x y z
N MET A 1 13.29 -5.81 4.98
CA MET A 1 11.97 -6.24 5.50
C MET A 1 10.94 -5.23 5.03
N HIS A 2 9.91 -5.69 4.32
CA HIS A 2 8.85 -4.81 3.79
C HIS A 2 7.55 -5.14 4.50
N GLN A 3 6.82 -4.11 4.92
CA GLN A 3 5.54 -4.26 5.57
C GLN A 3 4.43 -3.76 4.65
N VAL A 4 3.25 -4.37 4.75
CA VAL A 4 2.04 -3.88 4.10
C VAL A 4 1.00 -3.71 5.18
N PHE A 5 0.53 -2.49 5.33
CA PHE A 5 -0.62 -2.19 6.17
C PHE A 5 -1.86 -2.12 5.30
N ILE A 6 -2.87 -2.95 5.57
CA ILE A 6 -4.17 -2.91 4.92
C ILE A 6 -5.15 -2.22 5.88
N SER A 7 -5.78 -1.14 5.41
CA SER A 7 -6.91 -0.50 6.06
C SER A 7 -8.17 -0.75 5.25
N ASP A 8 -9.13 -1.46 5.84
CA ASP A 8 -10.45 -1.69 5.28
C ASP A 8 -11.45 -0.59 5.66
N ASP A 9 -10.99 0.49 6.29
CA ASP A 9 -11.85 1.61 6.66
C ASP A 9 -12.38 2.35 5.43
N ALA A 10 -13.58 2.91 5.58
CA ALA A 10 -14.25 3.70 4.55
C ALA A 10 -13.75 5.15 4.46
N GLU A 11 -12.87 5.56 5.36
CA GLU A 11 -12.27 6.88 5.45
C GLU A 11 -10.83 6.75 5.98
N VAL A 12 -9.94 7.66 5.58
CA VAL A 12 -8.57 7.75 6.12
C VAL A 12 -8.15 9.21 6.20
N GLU A 13 -7.60 9.61 7.34
CA GLU A 13 -7.03 10.95 7.48
C GLU A 13 -5.66 11.02 6.81
N ILE A 14 -5.30 12.19 6.25
CA ILE A 14 -4.03 12.35 5.55
C ILE A 14 -2.84 12.16 6.50
N ASP A 15 -2.92 12.70 7.71
CA ASP A 15 -1.86 12.58 8.72
C ASP A 15 -1.69 11.12 9.17
N GLU A 16 -2.80 10.38 9.28
CA GLU A 16 -2.79 8.95 9.57
C GLU A 16 -2.13 8.15 8.44
N LEU A 17 -2.51 8.40 7.18
CA LEU A 17 -1.89 7.75 6.02
C LEU A 17 -0.38 8.01 5.99
N LEU A 18 0.06 9.24 6.23
CA LEU A 18 1.48 9.59 6.26
C LEU A 18 2.22 8.91 7.42
N ALA A 19 1.61 8.83 8.60
CA ALA A 19 2.17 8.11 9.74
C ALA A 19 2.32 6.60 9.43
N LEU A 20 1.31 5.99 8.82
CA LEU A 20 1.33 4.59 8.40
C LEU A 20 2.38 4.34 7.31
N LEU A 21 2.50 5.22 6.30
CA LEU A 21 3.54 5.12 5.27
C LEU A 21 4.95 5.27 5.85
N ASN A 22 5.12 6.10 6.87
CA ASN A 22 6.39 6.25 7.57
C ASN A 22 6.73 5.00 8.40
N ALA A 23 5.72 4.37 9.02
CA ALA A 23 5.90 3.16 9.82
C ALA A 23 6.09 1.89 8.97
N HIS A 24 5.31 1.72 7.89
CA HIS A 24 5.13 0.45 7.21
C HIS A 24 5.52 0.47 5.72
N CYS A 25 5.88 1.61 5.14
CA CYS A 25 6.33 1.78 3.75
C CYS A 25 5.26 1.57 2.66
N ILE A 26 4.37 0.60 2.81
CA ILE A 26 3.26 0.29 1.89
C ILE A 26 1.94 0.31 2.68
N VAL A 27 0.98 1.10 2.21
CA VAL A 27 -0.37 1.18 2.78
C VAL A 27 -1.37 0.86 1.68
N VAL A 28 -2.29 -0.06 1.94
CA VAL A 28 -3.36 -0.47 1.04
C VAL A 28 -4.68 -0.04 1.66
N LEU A 29 -5.52 0.66 0.90
CA LEU A 29 -6.85 1.05 1.33
C LEU A 29 -7.91 0.12 0.73
N ASN A 30 -9.09 0.10 1.36
CA ASN A 30 -10.28 -0.57 0.87
C ASN A 30 -10.58 -0.20 -0.61
N ALA A 31 -11.09 -1.15 -1.38
CA ALA A 31 -11.53 -0.94 -2.76
C ALA A 31 -12.54 0.20 -2.91
N VAL A 32 -13.40 0.46 -1.91
CA VAL A 32 -14.37 1.58 -1.94
C VAL A 32 -13.68 2.94 -1.98
N MET A 33 -12.45 3.04 -1.47
CA MET A 33 -11.64 4.26 -1.48
C MET A 33 -11.03 4.57 -2.85
N ARG A 34 -11.20 3.69 -3.85
CA ARG A 34 -10.59 3.86 -5.19
C ARG A 34 -10.89 5.22 -5.81
N THR A 35 -12.12 5.71 -5.70
CA THR A 35 -12.51 7.01 -6.28
C THR A 35 -11.82 8.18 -5.59
N GLN A 36 -11.56 8.06 -4.29
CA GLN A 36 -10.92 9.09 -3.46
C GLN A 36 -9.38 8.97 -3.46
N ALA A 37 -8.83 7.81 -3.83
CA ALA A 37 -7.42 7.50 -3.70
C ALA A 37 -6.50 8.51 -4.43
N ARG A 38 -6.94 9.04 -5.56
CA ARG A 38 -6.18 10.06 -6.33
C ARG A 38 -6.10 11.40 -5.60
N ASP A 39 -7.21 11.82 -4.98
CA ASP A 39 -7.26 13.05 -4.20
C ASP A 39 -6.45 12.90 -2.91
N ILE A 40 -6.57 11.75 -2.25
CA ILE A 40 -5.76 11.38 -1.09
C ILE A 40 -4.27 11.41 -1.44
N ARG A 41 -3.85 10.81 -2.56
CA ARG A 41 -2.46 10.84 -3.03
C ARG A 41 -1.97 12.26 -3.22
N LYS A 42 -2.79 13.13 -3.82
CA LYS A 42 -2.45 14.53 -4.08
C LYS A 42 -2.25 15.29 -2.77
N LEU A 43 -3.19 15.14 -1.83
CA LEU A 43 -3.13 15.79 -0.52
C LEU A 43 -1.92 15.29 0.29
N ALA A 44 -1.73 13.97 0.37
CA ALA A 44 -0.60 13.36 1.07
C ALA A 44 0.75 13.77 0.46
N SER A 45 0.86 13.80 -0.88
CA SER A 45 2.08 14.26 -1.57
C SER A 45 2.36 15.75 -1.36
N ALA A 46 1.35 16.57 -1.07
CA ALA A 46 1.53 17.97 -0.74
C ALA A 46 1.93 18.15 0.73
N ALA A 47 1.30 17.39 1.63
CA ALA A 47 1.54 17.46 3.07
C ALA A 47 2.93 16.94 3.48
N ILE A 48 3.50 16.00 2.72
CA ILE A 48 4.80 15.39 3.04
C ILE A 48 6.02 16.25 2.65
N LYS A 49 5.78 17.34 1.90
CA LYS A 49 6.83 18.24 1.44
C LYS A 49 7.16 19.29 2.49
N ASP A 50 8.36 19.83 2.42
CA ASP A 50 8.78 20.95 3.25
C ASP A 50 8.13 22.29 2.81
N ASP A 51 8.46 23.36 3.53
CA ASP A 51 7.96 24.72 3.28
C ASP A 51 8.36 25.29 1.91
N ARG A 52 9.34 24.67 1.23
CA ARG A 52 9.79 25.01 -0.12
C ARG A 52 9.17 24.13 -1.19
N GLY A 53 8.35 23.14 -0.80
CA GLY A 53 7.74 22.18 -1.72
C GLY A 53 8.68 21.06 -2.16
N GLU A 54 9.83 20.92 -1.50
CA GLU A 54 10.83 19.89 -1.71
C GLU A 54 10.57 18.69 -0.79
N GLY A 55 11.10 17.53 -1.15
CA GLY A 55 11.02 16.32 -0.32
C GLY A 55 10.37 15.11 -1.01
N PRO A 56 10.03 14.08 -0.23
CA PRO A 56 9.47 12.84 -0.76
C PRO A 56 8.09 13.05 -1.41
N HIS A 57 7.60 12.04 -2.10
CA HIS A 57 6.26 12.01 -2.63
C HIS A 57 5.58 10.67 -2.31
N VAL A 58 4.25 10.68 -2.38
CA VAL A 58 3.44 9.48 -2.22
C VAL A 58 3.06 8.96 -3.61
N HIS A 59 3.45 7.73 -3.91
CA HIS A 59 2.97 7.04 -5.10
C HIS A 59 1.61 6.41 -4.84
N LEU A 60 0.80 6.30 -5.89
CA LEU A 60 -0.44 5.53 -5.90
C LEU A 60 -0.36 4.49 -7.02
N PHE A 61 -0.65 3.25 -6.68
CA PHE A 61 -0.84 2.14 -7.60
C PHE A 61 -2.24 1.57 -7.41
N GLU A 62 -2.97 1.35 -8.50
CA GLU A 62 -4.26 0.67 -8.48
C GLU A 62 -4.03 -0.81 -8.82
N PHE A 63 -3.54 -1.60 -7.85
CA PHE A 63 -3.32 -3.02 -8.08
C PHE A 63 -4.65 -3.79 -8.14
N GLU A 64 -4.74 -4.75 -9.05
CA GLU A 64 -5.82 -5.73 -9.03
C GLU A 64 -5.32 -7.00 -8.33
N VAL A 65 -6.09 -7.47 -7.35
CA VAL A 65 -5.84 -8.73 -6.64
C VAL A 65 -6.99 -9.69 -6.94
N PRO A 66 -6.71 -10.91 -7.46
CA PRO A 66 -7.75 -11.90 -7.72
C PRO A 66 -8.29 -12.47 -6.39
N MET A 67 -9.61 -12.40 -6.21
CA MET A 67 -10.37 -12.93 -5.09
C MET A 67 -11.43 -13.89 -5.59
N ASP A 68 -11.20 -15.19 -5.47
CA ASP A 68 -12.06 -16.25 -6.00
C ASP A 68 -12.52 -15.99 -7.45
N THR A 69 -13.77 -15.53 -7.62
CA THR A 69 -14.40 -15.26 -8.93
C THR A 69 -14.29 -13.82 -9.39
N GLU A 70 -13.74 -12.92 -8.57
CA GLU A 70 -13.70 -11.48 -8.80
C GLU A 70 -12.27 -10.92 -8.71
N ARG A 71 -12.09 -9.66 -9.13
CA ARG A 71 -10.85 -8.91 -8.93
C ARG A 71 -11.15 -7.71 -8.09
N TRP A 72 -10.44 -7.58 -6.98
CA TRP A 72 -10.55 -6.43 -6.11
C TRP A 72 -9.49 -5.40 -6.50
N SER A 73 -9.92 -4.15 -6.64
CA SER A 73 -9.01 -3.04 -6.81
C SER A 73 -8.50 -2.63 -5.43
N MET A 74 -7.19 -2.63 -5.26
CA MET A 74 -6.52 -2.34 -3.98
C MET A 74 -5.68 -1.07 -4.14
N PRO A 75 -6.26 0.12 -3.89
CA PRO A 75 -5.51 1.38 -3.89
C PRO A 75 -4.31 1.30 -2.94
N THR A 76 -3.11 1.32 -3.52
CA THR A 76 -1.87 1.08 -2.80
C THR A 76 -1.01 2.34 -2.84
N PHE A 77 -0.63 2.80 -1.66
CA PHE A 77 0.21 3.96 -1.46
C PHE A 77 1.60 3.53 -1.01
N THR A 78 2.62 4.19 -1.55
CA THR A 78 4.01 3.96 -1.12
C THR A 78 4.76 5.26 -0.96
N HIS A 79 5.72 5.27 -0.04
CA HIS A 79 6.59 6.41 0.21
C HIS A 79 7.82 6.35 -0.71
N SER A 80 8.06 7.38 -1.53
CA SER A 80 9.07 7.35 -2.60
C SER A 80 10.51 7.08 -2.16
N THR A 81 10.86 7.41 -0.93
CA THR A 81 12.21 7.18 -0.39
C THR A 81 12.33 5.97 0.54
N ARG A 82 11.21 5.30 0.87
CA ARG A 82 11.21 4.15 1.81
C ARG A 82 10.86 2.83 1.14
N ASN A 83 10.00 2.85 0.12
CA ASN A 83 9.79 1.66 -0.70
C ASN A 83 10.89 1.56 -1.75
N GLN A 84 11.78 0.59 -1.60
CA GLN A 84 12.88 0.33 -2.53
C GLN A 84 12.56 -0.75 -3.56
N LEU A 85 11.38 -1.38 -3.43
CA LEU A 85 10.90 -2.38 -4.36
C LEU A 85 10.48 -1.74 -5.67
N ASP A 86 10.69 -2.48 -6.75
CA ASP A 86 10.03 -2.14 -8.01
C ASP A 86 8.51 -2.39 -7.94
N ILE A 87 7.81 -2.01 -9.01
CA ILE A 87 6.35 -2.12 -9.08
C ILE A 87 5.87 -3.58 -9.03
N GLU A 88 6.60 -4.52 -9.64
CA GLU A 88 6.20 -5.93 -9.69
C GLU A 88 6.38 -6.59 -8.32
N GLN A 89 7.52 -6.34 -7.68
CA GLN A 89 7.81 -6.79 -6.32
C GLN A 89 6.80 -6.22 -5.32
N THR A 90 6.46 -4.92 -5.46
CA THR A 90 5.41 -4.29 -4.65
C THR A 90 4.06 -4.98 -4.85
N HIS A 91 3.66 -5.23 -6.11
CA HIS A 91 2.41 -5.91 -6.42
C HIS A 91 2.35 -7.33 -5.85
N ARG A 92 3.42 -8.13 -6.02
CA ARG A 92 3.51 -9.51 -5.48
C ARG A 92 3.32 -9.53 -3.97
N ILE A 93 3.93 -8.59 -3.25
CA ILE A 93 3.82 -8.51 -1.79
C ILE A 93 2.42 -8.05 -1.36
N VAL A 94 1.80 -7.12 -2.10
CA VAL A 94 0.40 -6.71 -1.85
C VAL A 94 -0.58 -7.85 -2.12
N ASP A 95 -0.44 -8.62 -3.20
CA ASP A 95 -1.26 -9.80 -3.49
C ASP A 95 -1.16 -10.81 -2.33
N ARG A 96 0.06 -11.14 -1.90
CA ARG A 96 0.27 -12.06 -0.77
C ARG A 96 -0.33 -11.52 0.53
N ALA A 97 -0.10 -10.24 0.85
CA ALA A 97 -0.66 -9.61 2.05
C ALA A 97 -2.18 -9.66 2.06
N THR A 98 -2.81 -9.40 0.91
CA THR A 98 -4.27 -9.38 0.78
C THR A 98 -4.86 -10.79 0.92
N ARG A 99 -4.23 -11.82 0.36
CA ARG A 99 -4.66 -13.22 0.57
C ARG A 99 -4.64 -13.62 2.04
N VAL A 100 -3.54 -13.32 2.74
CA VAL A 100 -3.40 -13.64 4.17
C VAL A 100 -4.43 -12.87 5.01
N TRP A 101 -4.68 -11.61 4.67
CA TRP A 101 -5.72 -10.80 5.33
C TRP A 101 -7.11 -11.41 5.18
N VAL A 102 -7.47 -11.85 3.96
CA VAL A 102 -8.73 -12.52 3.68
C VAL A 102 -8.85 -13.84 4.45
N ASP A 103 -7.81 -14.67 4.40
CA ASP A 103 -7.75 -15.96 5.10
C ASP A 103 -7.89 -15.80 6.63
N GLN A 104 -7.47 -14.65 7.17
CA GLN A 104 -7.57 -14.32 8.60
C GLN A 104 -8.87 -13.61 8.98
N GLY A 105 -9.83 -13.49 8.06
CA GLY A 105 -11.17 -12.98 8.35
C GLY A 105 -11.35 -11.47 8.14
N MET A 106 -10.47 -10.83 7.36
CA MET A 106 -10.65 -9.45 6.88
C MET A 106 -10.81 -8.41 7.99
N ALA A 107 -9.87 -8.37 8.95
CA ALA A 107 -9.88 -7.35 9.99
C ALA A 107 -9.71 -5.93 9.41
N ASN A 108 -10.35 -4.93 10.00
CA ASN A 108 -10.27 -3.54 9.51
C ASN A 108 -8.83 -3.02 9.38
N HIS A 109 -7.95 -3.43 10.30
CA HIS A 109 -6.53 -3.10 10.26
C HIS A 109 -5.72 -4.38 10.26
N PHE A 110 -4.85 -4.52 9.27
CA PHE A 110 -4.03 -5.72 9.12
C PHE A 110 -2.61 -5.35 8.74
N LEU A 111 -1.64 -5.88 9.48
CA LEU A 111 -0.22 -5.68 9.20
C LEU A 111 0.39 -6.99 8.72
N TYR A 112 0.79 -7.01 7.46
CA TYR A 112 1.61 -8.06 6.89
C TYR A 112 3.09 -7.68 6.98
N THR A 113 3.93 -8.59 7.45
CA THR A 113 5.39 -8.42 7.43
C THR A 113 5.99 -9.47 6.51
N ASN A 114 6.60 -9.03 5.40
CA ASN A 114 7.33 -9.92 4.53
C ASN A 114 8.74 -10.17 5.11
N SER A 115 8.90 -11.34 5.72
CA SER A 115 10.17 -11.84 6.26
C SER A 115 10.98 -12.65 5.26
N ALA A 116 10.45 -12.94 4.07
CA ALA A 116 11.22 -13.61 3.03
C ALA A 116 12.29 -12.63 2.50
N ASP A 117 13.56 -13.01 2.59
CA ASP A 117 14.58 -12.45 1.71
C ASP A 117 14.05 -12.58 0.28
N VAL A 118 14.05 -11.48 -0.47
CA VAL A 118 13.71 -11.51 -1.89
C VAL A 118 14.84 -12.27 -2.58
N GLN A 119 14.79 -13.60 -2.53
CA GLN A 119 15.53 -14.44 -3.45
C GLN A 119 14.73 -14.40 -4.75
N ASP A 120 15.19 -13.54 -5.66
CA ASP A 120 14.91 -13.65 -7.08
C ASP A 120 15.49 -15.00 -7.54
N GLU A 121 14.75 -16.09 -7.34
CA GLU A 121 14.91 -17.27 -8.19
C GLU A 121 14.03 -17.02 -9.42
N ASP A 122 14.62 -16.29 -10.37
CA ASP A 122 14.26 -16.40 -11.79
C ASP A 122 14.63 -17.84 -12.22
N ASP A 123 13.69 -18.77 -12.11
CA ASP A 123 13.81 -20.10 -12.73
C ASP A 123 13.48 -19.98 -14.23
N ASP A 124 14.56 -20.06 -15.03
CA ASP A 124 14.75 -20.38 -16.46
C ASP A 124 13.53 -20.48 -17.41
#